data_AF-A0A327W3V4-F1
#
_entry.id   AF-A0A327W3V4-F1
#
_cell.length_a   1.000
_cell.length_b   1.000
_cell.length_c   1.000
_cell.angle_alpha   90.00
_cell.angle_beta   90.00
_cell.angle_gamma   90.00
#
_symmetry.space_group_name_H-M   'P 1'
#
loop_
_entity.id
_entity.type
_entity.pdbx_description
1 polymer ?
#
loop_
_entity_poly.entity_id
_entity_poly.type
_entity_poly.pdbx_seq_one_letter_code
_entity_poly.pdbx_strand_id
1 'polypeptide(L)' 'MGHRSGKPVVVDLSEVELSAEILNALLLPARRGMDLPCLAGPLSSATRRRLEVTGTLRLFKVFPTLRDAMAHCADAE' A
#
# COMPACT_ATOMS: atom_id res chain seq x y z
N MET A 1 3.77 -22.64 -8.17
CA MET A 1 3.16 -21.35 -7.78
C MET A 1 3.82 -20.28 -8.64
N GLY A 2 3.10 -19.71 -9.59
CA GLY A 2 3.70 -18.81 -10.59
C GLY A 2 3.85 -17.40 -10.03
N HIS A 3 5.10 -16.97 -9.79
CA HIS A 3 5.42 -15.55 -9.61
C HIS A 3 5.09 -14.80 -10.90
N ARG A 4 3.97 -14.08 -10.92
CA ARG A 4 3.73 -13.11 -11.98
C ARG A 4 4.51 -11.86 -11.63
N SER A 5 5.67 -11.73 -12.28
CA SER A 5 6.49 -10.52 -12.38
C SER A 5 5.60 -9.34 -12.77
N GLY A 6 5.09 -8.63 -11.76
CA GLY A 6 4.42 -7.35 -11.89
C GLY A 6 5.35 -6.28 -11.37
N LYS A 7 5.40 -5.13 -12.05
CA LYS A 7 6.15 -4.00 -11.50
C LYS A 7 5.56 -3.60 -10.15
N PRO A 8 6.39 -3.36 -9.13
CA PRO A 8 5.92 -2.92 -7.83
C PRO A 8 5.19 -1.58 -7.95
N VAL A 9 4.02 -1.48 -7.32
CA VAL A 9 3.21 -0.26 -7.29
C VAL A 9 3.42 0.45 -5.97
N VAL A 10 3.75 1.74 -6.04
CA VAL A 10 3.84 2.62 -4.88
C VAL A 10 2.69 3.63 -4.94
N VAL A 11 1.98 3.79 -3.83
CA VAL A 11 0.88 4.75 -3.69
C VAL A 11 1.23 5.74 -2.60
N ASP A 12 1.32 7.03 -2.98
CA ASP A 12 1.49 8.13 -2.03
C ASP A 12 0.13 8.53 -1.44
N LEU A 13 0.04 8.49 -0.11
CA LEU A 13 -1.16 8.84 0.65
C LEU A 13 -0.96 10.09 1.51
N SER A 14 0.12 10.85 1.31
CA SER A 14 0.42 12.06 2.10
C SER A 14 -0.69 13.11 2.06
N GLU A 15 -1.34 13.29 0.90
CA GLU A 15 -2.38 14.31 0.67
C GLU A 15 -3.77 13.69 0.43
N VAL A 16 -3.96 12.41 0.79
CA VAL A 16 -5.20 11.66 0.49
C VAL A 16 -5.88 11.17 1.77
N GLU A 17 -7.17 11.46 1.90
CA GLU A 17 -8.01 10.82 2.92
C GLU A 17 -8.42 9.41 2.47
N LEU A 18 -8.13 8.40 3.30
CA LEU A 18 -8.46 7.02 2.97
C LEU A 18 -9.96 6.73 3.13
N SER A 19 -10.70 6.75 2.02
CA SER A 19 -12.08 6.29 1.95
C SER A 19 -12.17 4.76 1.93
N ALA A 20 -13.39 4.22 2.13
CA ALA A 20 -13.62 2.77 2.05
C ALA A 20 -13.44 2.23 0.62
N GLU A 21 -13.79 3.03 -0.38
CA GLU A 21 -13.61 2.73 -1.81
C GLU A 21 -12.12 2.66 -2.15
N ILE A 22 -11.32 3.63 -1.68
CA ILE A 22 -9.87 3.63 -1.88
C ILE A 22 -9.25 2.41 -1.20
N LEU A 23 -9.62 2.10 0.04
CA LEU A 23 -9.12 0.91 0.73
C LEU A 23 -9.47 -0.38 -0.02
N ASN A 24 -10.70 -0.51 -0.51
CA ASN A 24 -11.10 -1.66 -1.33
C ASN A 24 -10.30 -1.76 -2.63
N ALA A 25 -10.02 -0.63 -3.28
CA ALA A 25 -9.19 -0.58 -4.49
C ALA A 25 -7.75 -1.03 -4.19
N LEU A 26 -7.17 -0.59 -3.07
CA LEU A 26 -5.83 -0.99 -2.63
C LEU A 26 -5.73 -2.49 -2.31
N LEU A 27 -6.83 -3.13 -1.88
CA LEU A 27 -6.89 -4.56 -1.56
C LEU A 27 -7.24 -5.45 -2.75
N LEU A 28 -7.69 -4.87 -3.87
CA LEU A 28 -8.08 -5.62 -5.06
C LEU A 28 -6.96 -6.52 -5.62
N PRO A 29 -5.67 -6.10 -5.64
CA PRO A 29 -4.58 -6.96 -6.09
C PRO A 29 -4.48 -8.28 -5.33
N ALA A 30 -4.59 -8.27 -4.00
CA ALA A 30 -4.53 -9.48 -3.18
C ALA A 30 -5.66 -10.47 -3.51
N ARG A 31 -6.88 -9.97 -3.82
CA ARG A 31 -8.00 -10.82 -4.25
C ARG A 31 -7.76 -11.50 -5.60
N ARG A 32 -6.82 -10.99 -6.38
CA ARG A 32 -6.40 -11.53 -7.68
C ARG A 32 -5.10 -12.33 -7.60
N GLY A 33 -4.58 -12.57 -6.38
CA GLY A 33 -3.31 -13.26 -6.17
C GLY A 33 -2.08 -12.46 -6.61
N MET A 34 -2.19 -11.12 -6.63
CA MET A 34 -1.09 -10.20 -6.92
C MET A 34 -0.59 -9.53 -5.64
N ASP A 35 0.63 -9.00 -5.68
CA ASP A 35 1.20 -8.26 -4.57
C ASP A 35 0.42 -6.96 -4.29
N LEU A 36 0.33 -6.61 -3.02
CA LEU A 36 -0.25 -5.34 -2.58
C LEU A 36 0.70 -4.17 -2.86
N PRO A 37 0.18 -2.97 -3.13
CA PRO A 37 1.01 -1.80 -3.31
C PRO A 37 1.75 -1.44 -2.00
N CYS A 38 2.91 -0.82 -2.15
CA CYS A 38 3.55 -0.12 -1.05
C CYS A 38 2.88 1.23 -0.82
N LEU A 39 2.70 1.61 0.43
CA LEU A 39 2.12 2.89 0.81
C LEU A 39 3.23 3.84 1.22
N ALA A 40 3.17 5.07 0.73
CA ALA A 40 4.15 6.11 0.96
C ALA A 40 3.52 7.36 1.59
N GLY A 41 4.37 8.13 2.28
CA GLY A 41 4.01 9.41 2.88
C GLY A 41 3.63 9.27 4.35
N PRO A 42 3.71 10.37 5.12
CA PRO A 42 3.18 10.36 6.47
C PRO A 42 1.68 10.10 6.38
N LEU A 43 1.23 8.94 6.86
CA LEU A 43 -0.18 8.64 6.91
C LEU A 43 -0.84 9.62 7.88
N SER A 44 -1.89 10.30 7.43
CA SER A 44 -2.74 11.07 8.34
C SER A 44 -3.24 10.18 9.49
N SER A 45 -3.45 10.76 10.67
CA SER A 45 -3.96 10.00 11.83
C SER A 45 -5.27 9.27 11.52
N ALA A 46 -6.12 9.86 10.66
CA ALA A 46 -7.36 9.25 10.18
C ALA A 46 -7.09 8.02 9.31
N THR A 47 -6.21 8.14 8.31
CA THR A 47 -5.81 7.04 7.42
C THR A 47 -5.19 5.89 8.22
N ARG A 48 -4.25 6.21 9.12
CA ARG A 48 -3.59 5.21 9.98
C ARG A 48 -4.60 4.47 10.86
N ARG A 49 -5.47 5.20 11.56
CA ARG A 49 -6.51 4.62 12.41
C ARG A 49 -7.47 3.73 11.61
N ARG A 50 -7.84 4.13 10.39
CA ARG A 50 -8.73 3.34 9.53
C ARG A 50 -8.06 2.02 9.09
N LEU A 51 -6.79 2.05 8.72
CA LEU A 51 -6.03 0.84 8.42
C LEU A 51 -5.88 -0.09 9.64
N GLU A 52 -5.68 0.48 10.84
CA GLU A 52 -5.58 -0.28 12.10
C GLU A 52 -6.92 -0.94 12.47
N VAL A 53 -8.03 -0.19 12.46
CA VAL A 53 -9.37 -0.69 12.82
C VAL A 53 -9.86 -1.75 11.84
N THR A 54 -9.55 -1.61 10.55
CA THR A 54 -9.89 -2.62 9.54
C THR A 54 -8.93 -3.82 9.54
N GLY A 55 -7.86 -3.78 10.35
CA GLY A 55 -6.84 -4.83 10.41
C GLY A 55 -5.97 -4.92 9.15
N THR A 56 -6.05 -3.94 8.25
CA THR A 56 -5.39 -3.96 6.94
C THR A 56 -3.98 -3.39 6.96
N LEU A 57 -3.62 -2.63 8.00
CA LEU A 57 -2.29 -2.00 8.10
C LEU A 57 -1.14 -3.00 7.91
N ARG A 58 -1.26 -4.20 8.48
CA ARG A 58 -0.22 -5.24 8.43
C ARG A 58 -0.09 -5.92 7.07
N LEU A 59 -1.05 -5.69 6.17
CA LEU A 59 -1.01 -6.24 4.81
C LEU A 59 -0.13 -5.39 3.88
N PHE A 60 0.06 -4.12 4.21
CA PHE A 60 0.81 -3.18 3.38
C PHE A 60 2.24 -2.98 3.93
N LYS A 61 3.20 -2.81 3.02
CA LYS A 61 4.50 -2.21 3.36
C LYS A 61 4.30 -0.69 3.37
N VAL A 62 4.49 -0.05 4.52
CA VAL A 62 4.28 1.40 4.69
C VAL A 62 5.61 2.09 4.95
N PHE A 63 5.87 3.15 4.21
CA PHE A 63 7.09 3.94 4.30
C PHE A 63 6.77 5.41 4.60
N PRO A 64 7.62 6.11 5.36
CA PRO A 64 7.35 7.49 5.76
C PRO A 64 7.43 8.46 4.58
N THR A 65 8.17 8.14 3.52
CA THR A 65 8.33 9.00 2.33
C THR A 65 8.18 8.20 1.03
N LEU A 66 7.81 8.90 -0.04
CA LEU A 66 7.79 8.32 -1.40
C LEU A 66 9.19 7.82 -1.82
N ARG A 67 10.24 8.55 -1.44
CA ARG A 67 11.63 8.17 -1.73
C ARG A 67 11.96 6.80 -1.12
N ASP A 68 11.62 6.58 0.14
CA ASP A 68 11.91 5.32 0.82
C ASP A 68 11.10 4.17 0.21
N ALA A 69 9.82 4.41 -0.10
CA ALA A 69 9.00 3.40 -0.76
C ALA A 69 9.56 3.00 -2.13
N MET A 70 10.02 3.96 -2.94
CA MET A 70 10.64 3.65 -4.22
C MET A 70 11.93 2.83 -4.03
N ALA A 71 12.80 3.22 -3.09
CA ALA A 71 14.06 2.51 -2.85
C ALA A 71 13.87 1.07 -2.35
N HIS A 72 12.79 0.77 -1.62
CA HIS A 72 12.58 -0.54 -1.01
C HIS A 72 11.56 -1.42 -1.72
N CYS A 73 10.71 -0.85 -2.57
CA CYS A 73 9.72 -1.60 -3.32
C CYS A 73 10.11 -1.78 -4.78
N ALA A 74 10.91 -0.89 -5.39
CA ALA A 74 11.36 -1.04 -6.78
C ALA A 74 12.31 -2.23 -6.98
N ASP A 75 12.99 -2.68 -5.93
CA ASP A 75 14.02 -3.73 -5.97
C ASP A 75 13.49 -5.16 -5.71
N ALA A 76 12.17 -5.40 -5.83
CA ALA A 76 11.62 -6.75 -5.78
C ALA A 76 11.81 -7.48 -7.13
N GLU A 77 13.08 -7.69 -7.52
CA GLU A 77 13.49 -8.58 -8.62
C GLU A 77 13.93 -9.95 -8.09
#